data_AF-A0A961Y802-F1
#
_entry.id   AF-A0A961Y802-F1
#
_cell.length_a   1.000
_cell.length_b   1.000
_cell.length_c   1.000
_cell.angle_alpha   90.00
_cell.angle_beta   90.00
_cell.angle_gamma   90.00
#
_symmetry.space_group_name_H-M   'P 1'
#
loop_
_entity.id
_entity.type
_entity.pdbx_description
1 polymer ?
#
loop_
_entity_poly.entity_id
_entity_poly.type
_entity_poly.pdbx_seq_one_letter_code
_entity_poly.pdbx_strand_id
1 'polypeptide(L)'
;MGAANAAGTTINVSLWDKGDHAMEMLGSAPPMGMAMGAGPGNMAPQGNGMMGKGMMGGAAQRGPMGISLERDTVPAGEVTFKAINDSKTMVHEMVVAPVADTARPLPYIKDEERVDEDAAGHLGEVAELEPGQSGALTLTLKPGTYILYCNIPGHYMLGMWTLLTVTQ
;
A
#
# COMPACT_ATOMS: atom_id res chain seq x y z
N MET A 1 8.82 24.12 28.21
CA MET A 1 9.90 23.79 27.25
C MET A 1 9.23 23.21 26.02
N GLY A 2 9.42 23.85 24.87
CA GLY A 2 8.54 23.74 23.71
C GLY A 2 8.58 22.37 23.04
N ALA A 3 7.39 21.87 22.70
CA ALA A 3 7.25 20.87 21.65
C ALA A 3 7.75 21.53 20.36
N ALA A 4 8.93 21.13 19.91
CA ALA A 4 9.29 21.35 18.52
C ALA A 4 8.20 20.67 17.70
N ASN A 5 7.45 21.44 16.92
CA ASN A 5 6.58 20.88 15.89
C ASN A 5 7.48 20.01 15.02
N ALA A 6 7.38 18.69 15.17
CA ALA A 6 8.00 17.78 14.25
C ALA A 6 7.44 18.15 12.87
N ALA A 7 8.30 18.59 11.96
CA ALA A 7 7.87 18.84 10.59
C ALA A 7 7.19 17.57 10.08
N GLY A 8 5.95 17.68 9.61
CA GLY A 8 5.17 16.54 9.14
C GLY A 8 5.95 15.72 8.11
N THR A 9 5.79 14.40 8.15
CA THR A 9 6.45 13.51 7.20
C THR A 9 5.69 13.55 5.88
N THR A 10 6.36 13.78 4.75
CA THR A 10 5.76 13.62 3.42
C THR A 10 6.27 12.34 2.77
N ILE A 11 5.37 11.57 2.16
CA ILE A 11 5.66 10.35 1.40
C ILE A 11 5.12 10.54 -0.02
N ASN A 12 5.98 10.40 -1.03
CA ASN A 12 5.51 10.28 -2.41
C ASN A 12 5.02 8.85 -2.67
N VAL A 13 3.85 8.74 -3.30
CA VAL A 13 3.13 7.50 -3.57
C VAL A 13 2.86 7.41 -5.07
N SER A 14 3.21 6.28 -5.68
CA SER A 14 2.95 5.99 -7.10
C SER A 14 1.92 4.87 -7.21
N LEU A 15 0.83 5.13 -7.92
CA LEU A 15 -0.21 4.16 -8.29
C LEU A 15 0.08 3.69 -9.72
N TRP A 16 0.31 2.39 -9.92
CA TRP A 16 0.79 1.87 -11.21
C TRP A 16 0.12 0.56 -11.63
N ASP A 17 0.10 0.33 -12.94
CA ASP A 17 -0.34 -0.91 -13.57
C ASP A 17 0.55 -1.28 -14.77
N LYS A 18 0.38 -2.50 -15.31
CA LYS A 18 1.11 -3.02 -16.48
C LYS A 18 0.37 -2.76 -17.82
N GLY A 19 -0.53 -1.80 -17.86
CA GLY A 19 -1.34 -1.42 -19.00
C GLY A 19 -2.69 -2.14 -19.06
N ASP A 20 -3.35 -2.01 -20.20
CA ASP A 20 -4.77 -2.37 -20.41
C ASP A 20 -5.12 -3.82 -20.05
N HIS A 21 -4.15 -4.73 -20.13
CA HIS A 21 -4.34 -6.14 -19.81
C HIS A 21 -4.24 -6.45 -18.31
N ALA A 22 -4.00 -5.45 -17.45
CA ALA A 22 -3.84 -5.68 -16.01
C ALA A 22 -5.10 -6.33 -15.38
N MET A 23 -6.29 -5.96 -15.86
CA MET A 23 -7.57 -6.51 -15.39
C MET A 23 -7.89 -7.90 -15.96
N GLU A 24 -7.25 -8.34 -17.04
CA GLU A 24 -7.49 -9.67 -17.63
C GLU A 24 -7.01 -10.81 -16.71
N MET A 25 -6.18 -10.49 -15.73
CA MET A 25 -5.70 -11.42 -14.71
C MET A 25 -6.72 -11.65 -13.58
N LEU A 26 -7.81 -10.87 -13.54
CA LEU A 26 -8.91 -11.01 -12.59
C LEU A 26 -9.67 -12.31 -12.92
N GLY A 27 -9.54 -13.31 -12.04
CA GLY A 27 -10.09 -14.66 -12.22
C GLY A 27 -9.06 -15.76 -12.54
N SER A 28 -7.84 -15.39 -12.96
CA SER A 28 -6.70 -16.32 -13.08
C SER A 28 -5.67 -16.17 -11.95
N ALA A 29 -5.68 -15.03 -11.25
CA ALA A 29 -4.80 -14.78 -10.12
C ALA A 29 -5.26 -15.58 -8.90
N PRO A 30 -4.37 -16.36 -8.24
CA PRO A 30 -4.68 -16.90 -6.91
C PRO A 30 -4.99 -15.74 -5.96
N PRO A 31 -5.83 -15.94 -4.91
CA PRO A 31 -6.13 -14.88 -3.95
C PRO A 31 -4.82 -14.37 -3.34
N MET A 32 -4.41 -13.17 -3.74
CA MET A 32 -3.22 -12.49 -3.24
C MET A 32 -3.57 -11.89 -1.89
N GLY A 33 -3.65 -12.73 -0.87
CA GLY A 33 -3.76 -12.26 0.51
C GLY A 33 -2.48 -11.53 0.93
N MET A 34 -2.60 -10.64 1.92
CA MET A 34 -1.47 -9.97 2.60
C MET A 34 -0.40 -10.97 3.11
N ALA A 35 -0.78 -12.25 3.26
CA ALA A 35 0.02 -13.35 3.77
C ALA A 35 1.10 -13.90 2.81
N MET A 36 1.35 -13.32 1.63
CA MET A 36 2.39 -13.80 0.72
C MET A 36 3.81 -13.37 1.16
N GLY A 37 4.21 -13.80 2.37
CA GLY A 37 5.51 -13.57 2.98
C GLY A 37 5.99 -14.62 3.99
N ALA A 38 5.23 -15.68 4.28
CA ALA A 38 5.66 -16.73 5.20
C ALA A 38 5.41 -18.14 4.63
N GLY A 39 6.34 -18.61 3.79
CA GLY A 39 6.56 -20.04 3.56
C GLY A 39 7.69 -20.55 4.47
N PRO A 40 7.68 -21.82 4.92
CA PRO A 40 8.55 -22.29 5.98
C PRO A 40 9.97 -22.53 5.44
N GLY A 41 10.91 -21.68 5.84
CA GLY A 41 12.30 -21.78 5.43
C GLY A 41 13.22 -21.27 6.53
N ASN A 42 13.59 -22.19 7.42
CA ASN A 42 14.59 -22.05 8.45
C ASN A 42 15.89 -21.42 7.90
N MET A 43 16.26 -20.20 8.32
CA MET A 43 17.60 -19.64 8.11
C MET A 43 18.04 -18.90 9.37
N ALA A 44 18.88 -19.58 10.16
CA ALA A 44 19.68 -19.01 11.24
C ALA A 44 20.69 -17.96 10.68
N PRO A 45 21.23 -17.06 11.51
CA PRO A 45 22.00 -15.92 11.05
C PRO A 45 23.45 -16.30 10.80
N GLN A 46 23.99 -15.98 9.62
CA GLN A 46 25.44 -16.00 9.40
C GLN A 46 25.87 -14.93 8.40
N GLY A 47 26.78 -14.06 8.86
CA GLY A 47 27.92 -13.65 8.07
C GLY A 47 27.83 -12.31 7.35
N ASN A 48 28.66 -11.37 7.79
CA ASN A 48 29.03 -10.14 7.10
C ASN A 48 29.35 -10.35 5.61
N GLY A 49 28.73 -9.55 4.74
CA GLY A 49 29.14 -9.40 3.35
C GLY A 49 28.44 -8.20 2.71
N MET A 50 29.22 -7.20 2.33
CA MET A 50 28.78 -6.03 1.55
C MET A 50 28.08 -6.46 0.26
N MET A 51 26.81 -6.10 0.09
CA MET A 51 26.10 -6.14 -1.20
C MET A 51 25.07 -4.99 -1.24
N GLY A 52 25.27 -4.08 -2.20
CA GLY A 52 24.20 -3.54 -3.05
C GLY A 52 23.18 -2.58 -2.43
N LYS A 53 23.31 -1.30 -2.80
CA LYS A 53 22.19 -0.36 -2.86
C LYS A 53 21.03 -1.01 -3.64
N GLY A 54 19.90 -1.20 -2.96
CA GLY A 54 18.66 -1.68 -3.56
C GLY A 54 17.58 -1.63 -2.50
N MET A 55 16.89 -0.49 -2.40
CA MET A 55 15.67 -0.34 -1.62
C MET A 55 14.63 -1.32 -2.16
N MET A 56 14.42 -2.42 -1.44
CA MET A 56 13.30 -3.35 -1.62
C MET A 56 12.66 -3.56 -0.25
N GLY A 57 12.02 -2.50 0.22
CA GLY A 57 11.09 -2.53 1.34
C GLY A 57 9.67 -2.80 0.83
N GLY A 58 8.89 -3.52 1.64
CA GLY A 58 7.45 -3.67 1.48
C GLY A 58 6.99 -4.72 0.45
N ALA A 59 6.21 -5.69 0.91
CA ALA A 59 5.58 -6.69 0.07
C ALA A 59 4.58 -6.07 -0.93
N ALA A 60 4.94 -5.96 -2.22
CA ALA A 60 4.01 -5.83 -3.37
C ALA A 60 4.76 -5.57 -4.69
N GLN A 61 5.37 -6.58 -5.33
CA GLN A 61 5.98 -6.40 -6.67
C GLN A 61 5.76 -7.56 -7.64
N ARG A 62 4.69 -8.34 -7.47
CA ARG A 62 4.38 -9.48 -8.37
C ARG A 62 3.02 -9.42 -9.05
N GLY A 63 2.18 -8.42 -8.76
CA GLY A 63 0.87 -8.22 -9.39
C GLY A 63 0.93 -7.55 -10.77
N PRO A 64 -0.19 -7.54 -11.52
CA PRO A 64 -0.36 -6.70 -12.71
C PRO A 64 -0.46 -5.20 -12.41
N MET A 65 -0.64 -4.83 -11.14
CA MET A 65 -0.75 -3.47 -10.63
C MET A 65 -0.28 -3.40 -9.18
N GLY A 66 -0.11 -2.18 -8.66
CA GLY A 66 0.46 -1.97 -7.33
C GLY A 66 0.44 -0.52 -6.86
N ILE A 67 0.85 -0.34 -5.60
CA ILE A 67 1.15 0.96 -4.99
C ILE A 67 2.59 0.92 -4.51
N SER A 68 3.38 1.92 -4.91
CA SER A 68 4.78 2.08 -4.50
C SER A 68 4.93 3.28 -3.57
N LEU A 69 5.61 3.09 -2.45
CA LEU A 69 5.95 4.17 -1.52
C LEU A 69 7.42 4.55 -1.70
N GLU A 70 7.73 5.85 -1.65
CA GLU A 70 9.12 6.33 -1.57
C GLU A 70 9.86 5.73 -0.36
N ARG A 71 9.12 5.53 0.74
CA ARG A 71 9.58 4.86 1.96
C ARG A 71 8.41 4.14 2.61
N ASP A 72 8.67 2.96 3.15
CA ASP A 72 7.67 2.09 3.78
C ASP A 72 7.67 2.19 5.32
N THR A 73 8.56 3.01 5.88
CA THR A 73 8.69 3.22 7.32
C THR A 73 8.83 4.70 7.64
N VAL A 74 8.01 5.21 8.56
CA VAL A 74 7.98 6.63 8.97
C VAL A 74 7.75 6.76 10.48
N PRO A 75 8.16 7.88 11.12
CA PRO A 75 7.80 8.14 12.51
C PRO A 75 6.31 8.46 12.66
N ALA A 76 5.76 8.23 13.85
CA ALA A 76 4.41 8.64 14.21
C ALA A 76 4.26 10.16 14.19
N GLY A 77 3.04 10.62 13.93
CA GLY A 77 2.70 12.03 13.81
C GLY A 77 1.96 12.34 12.52
N GLU A 78 2.06 13.59 12.07
CA GLU A 78 1.45 14.02 10.81
C GLU A 78 2.21 13.43 9.62
N VAL A 79 1.47 12.73 8.76
CA VAL A 79 1.97 12.10 7.53
C VAL A 79 1.12 12.56 6.35
N THR A 80 1.75 13.21 5.38
CA THR A 80 1.15 13.60 4.10
C THR A 80 1.58 12.62 3.00
N PHE A 81 0.60 11.93 2.42
CA PHE A 81 0.76 11.11 1.23
C PHE A 81 0.51 11.97 0.00
N LYS A 82 1.46 12.02 -0.94
CA LYS A 82 1.31 12.66 -2.24
C LYS A 82 1.22 11.57 -3.30
N ALA A 83 0.00 11.26 -3.72
CA ALA A 83 -0.28 10.21 -4.70
C ALA A 83 -0.25 10.76 -6.12
N ILE A 84 0.39 10.03 -7.02
CA ILE A 84 0.29 10.23 -8.48
C ILE A 84 -0.18 8.93 -9.12
N ASN A 85 -1.12 9.03 -10.05
CA ASN A 85 -1.48 7.93 -10.92
C ASN A 85 -0.50 7.89 -12.12
N ASP A 86 0.43 6.94 -12.08
CA ASP A 86 1.43 6.72 -13.13
C ASP A 86 0.91 5.88 -14.30
N SER A 87 -0.31 5.34 -14.18
CA SER A 87 -1.02 4.68 -15.28
C SER A 87 -1.11 5.58 -16.50
N LYS A 88 -1.33 4.95 -17.66
CA LYS A 88 -1.59 5.64 -18.93
C LYS A 88 -3.04 5.57 -19.35
N THR A 89 -3.82 4.68 -18.76
CA THR A 89 -5.18 4.36 -19.23
C THR A 89 -6.16 4.08 -18.10
N MET A 90 -5.67 3.68 -16.93
CA MET A 90 -6.51 3.24 -15.82
C MET A 90 -6.64 4.33 -14.75
N VAL A 91 -7.84 4.46 -14.21
CA VAL A 91 -8.12 5.27 -13.03
C VAL A 91 -7.65 4.51 -11.78
N HIS A 92 -7.09 5.23 -10.82
CA HIS A 92 -6.60 4.68 -9.58
C HIS A 92 -6.97 5.56 -8.40
N GLU A 93 -7.16 4.96 -7.23
CA GLU A 93 -7.35 5.68 -5.97
C GLU A 93 -6.39 5.17 -4.90
N MET A 94 -6.31 5.88 -3.78
CA MET A 94 -5.50 5.49 -2.64
C MET A 94 -6.30 5.68 -1.35
N VAL A 95 -6.68 4.58 -0.72
CA VAL A 95 -7.32 4.52 0.60
C VAL A 95 -6.29 4.07 1.63
N VAL A 96 -6.34 4.65 2.83
CA VAL A 96 -5.49 4.28 3.97
C VAL A 96 -6.33 3.62 5.06
N ALA A 97 -5.95 2.43 5.52
CA ALA A 97 -6.59 1.75 6.65
C ALA A 97 -5.54 1.16 7.62
N PRO A 98 -5.86 1.01 8.92
CA PRO A 98 -4.99 0.29 9.85
C PRO A 98 -5.03 -1.22 9.59
N VAL A 99 -3.93 -1.92 9.86
CA VAL A 99 -3.84 -3.37 9.77
C VAL A 99 -3.51 -3.95 11.14
N ALA A 100 -4.46 -4.69 11.72
CA ALA A 100 -4.25 -5.37 12.99
C ALA A 100 -3.45 -6.68 12.84
N ASP A 101 -3.57 -7.35 11.69
CA ASP A 101 -2.93 -8.63 11.40
C ASP A 101 -2.61 -8.73 9.91
N THR A 102 -1.32 -8.65 9.57
CA THR A 102 -0.84 -8.72 8.19
C THR A 102 -0.96 -10.12 7.58
N ALA A 103 -1.29 -11.14 8.36
CA ALA A 103 -1.57 -12.48 7.84
C ALA A 103 -3.02 -12.61 7.33
N ARG A 104 -3.89 -11.63 7.57
CA ARG A 104 -5.29 -11.64 7.12
C ARG A 104 -5.54 -10.55 6.08
N PRO A 105 -6.28 -10.85 4.99
CA PRO A 105 -6.72 -9.82 4.08
C PRO A 105 -7.72 -8.88 4.78
N LEU A 106 -7.89 -7.67 4.25
CA LEU A 106 -8.98 -6.78 4.65
C LEU A 106 -10.36 -7.42 4.42
N PRO A 107 -11.39 -7.02 5.17
CA PRO A 107 -12.78 -7.42 4.91
C PRO A 107 -13.16 -7.11 3.45
N TYR A 108 -13.70 -8.09 2.72
CA TYR A 108 -13.94 -7.98 1.28
C TYR A 108 -15.36 -8.40 0.91
N ILE A 109 -16.05 -7.53 0.17
CA ILE A 109 -17.38 -7.73 -0.37
C ILE A 109 -17.23 -8.28 -1.78
N LYS A 110 -17.33 -9.61 -1.91
CA LYS A 110 -17.07 -10.32 -3.16
C LYS A 110 -17.96 -9.86 -4.32
N ASP A 111 -19.23 -9.57 -4.05
CA ASP A 111 -20.19 -9.18 -5.08
C ASP A 111 -19.95 -7.75 -5.62
N GLU A 112 -19.24 -6.92 -4.86
CA GLU A 112 -18.85 -5.56 -5.26
C GLU A 112 -17.40 -5.51 -5.78
N GLU A 113 -16.67 -6.62 -5.60
CA GLU A 113 -15.23 -6.73 -5.84
C GLU A 113 -14.39 -5.69 -5.08
N ARG A 114 -14.87 -5.29 -3.90
CA ARG A 114 -14.28 -4.22 -3.07
C ARG A 114 -14.00 -4.67 -1.64
N VAL A 115 -13.04 -4.02 -1.01
CA VAL A 115 -12.88 -3.99 0.44
C VAL A 115 -14.09 -3.26 1.05
N ASP A 116 -14.61 -3.82 2.15
CA ASP A 116 -15.55 -3.13 3.03
C ASP A 116 -14.77 -2.09 3.84
N GLU A 117 -14.75 -0.84 3.38
CA GLU A 117 -13.94 0.24 3.94
C GLU A 117 -14.33 0.61 5.37
N ASP A 118 -15.62 0.47 5.70
CA ASP A 118 -16.15 0.72 7.05
C ASP A 118 -15.66 -0.37 8.00
N ALA A 119 -15.76 -1.65 7.61
CA ALA A 119 -15.25 -2.76 8.40
C ALA A 119 -13.71 -2.76 8.48
N ALA A 120 -13.01 -2.26 7.46
CA ALA A 120 -11.56 -2.08 7.47
C ALA A 120 -11.10 -0.89 8.32
N GLY A 121 -12.00 0.04 8.66
CA GLY A 121 -11.69 1.24 9.44
C GLY A 121 -10.84 2.24 8.67
N HIS A 122 -11.20 2.53 7.42
CA HIS A 122 -10.51 3.53 6.60
C HIS A 122 -10.33 4.86 7.36
N LEU A 123 -9.18 5.51 7.12
CA LEU A 123 -8.79 6.76 7.78
C LEU A 123 -8.89 7.95 6.84
N GLY A 124 -9.01 7.70 5.54
CA GLY A 124 -9.12 8.70 4.49
C GLY A 124 -8.57 8.18 3.16
N GLU A 125 -8.78 8.98 2.13
CA GLU A 125 -8.46 8.61 0.75
C GLU A 125 -7.94 9.79 -0.08
N VAL A 126 -7.27 9.46 -1.17
CA VAL A 126 -7.21 10.29 -2.37
C VAL A 126 -8.15 9.64 -3.38
N ALA A 127 -9.30 10.28 -3.61
CA ALA A 127 -10.34 9.83 -4.54
C ALA A 127 -9.81 9.76 -5.99
N GLU A 128 -10.62 9.16 -6.86
CA GLU A 128 -10.23 8.70 -8.19
C GLU A 128 -9.33 9.69 -8.97
N LEU A 129 -8.12 9.24 -9.25
CA LEU A 129 -7.14 9.96 -10.05
C LEU A 129 -7.16 9.41 -11.48
N GLU A 130 -7.48 10.28 -12.43
CA GLU A 130 -7.27 10.02 -13.86
C GLU A 130 -5.77 9.78 -14.17
N PRO A 131 -5.43 9.11 -15.28
CA PRO A 131 -4.03 8.91 -15.69
C PRO A 131 -3.22 10.20 -15.68
N GLY A 132 -2.08 10.20 -14.98
CA GLY A 132 -1.18 11.35 -14.84
C GLY A 132 -1.62 12.40 -13.81
N GLN A 133 -2.79 12.26 -13.18
CA GLN A 133 -3.24 13.18 -12.14
C GLN A 133 -2.65 12.82 -10.77
N SER A 134 -2.68 13.80 -9.86
CA SER A 134 -2.16 13.67 -8.51
C SER A 134 -3.12 14.26 -7.48
N GLY A 135 -3.00 13.77 -6.25
CA GLY A 135 -3.73 14.25 -5.09
C GLY A 135 -2.91 14.06 -3.82
N ALA A 136 -3.43 14.56 -2.70
CA ALA A 136 -2.75 14.43 -1.42
C ALA A 136 -3.73 14.19 -0.27
N LEU A 137 -3.29 13.38 0.69
CA LEU A 137 -4.01 13.06 1.92
C LEU A 137 -3.07 13.27 3.10
N THR A 138 -3.51 13.99 4.13
CA THR A 138 -2.74 14.18 5.37
C THR A 138 -3.48 13.54 6.53
N LEU A 139 -2.79 12.67 7.26
CA LEU A 139 -3.32 11.94 8.41
C LEU A 139 -2.38 12.09 9.61
N THR A 140 -2.94 12.06 10.83
CA THR A 140 -2.12 11.88 12.04
C THR A 140 -2.09 10.40 12.39
N LEU A 141 -0.95 9.74 12.17
CA LEU A 141 -0.79 8.31 12.37
C LEU A 141 -0.08 8.00 13.69
N LYS A 142 -0.61 7.01 14.41
CA LYS A 142 0.02 6.42 15.59
C LYS A 142 0.97 5.28 15.17
N PRO A 143 1.92 4.88 16.04
CA PRO A 143 2.73 3.70 15.79
C PRO A 143 1.86 2.47 15.49
N GLY A 144 2.20 1.73 14.44
CA GLY A 144 1.41 0.61 13.93
C GLY A 144 1.68 0.31 12.46
N THR A 145 0.93 -0.64 11.92
CA THR A 145 0.97 -0.97 10.49
C THR A 145 -0.29 -0.48 9.81
N TYR A 146 -0.13 0.13 8.65
CA TYR A 146 -1.20 0.62 7.80
C TYR A 146 -1.07 0.02 6.42
N ILE A 147 -2.19 -0.08 5.74
CA ILE A 147 -2.26 -0.46 4.34
C ILE A 147 -2.70 0.74 3.52
N LEU A 148 -2.02 0.94 2.41
CA LEU A 148 -2.46 1.79 1.31
C LEU A 148 -2.97 0.88 0.22
N TYR A 149 -4.17 1.09 -0.28
CA TYR A 149 -4.78 0.24 -1.30
C TYR A 149 -5.69 1.03 -2.25
N CYS A 150 -5.99 0.45 -3.39
CA CYS A 150 -6.99 0.94 -4.33
C CYS A 150 -8.23 0.05 -4.24
N ASN A 151 -9.39 0.65 -3.99
CA ASN A 151 -10.68 0.00 -3.82
C ASN A 151 -11.59 0.14 -5.05
N ILE A 152 -11.03 0.55 -6.20
CA ILE A 152 -11.70 0.37 -7.49
C ILE A 152 -11.94 -1.14 -7.68
N PRO A 153 -13.13 -1.57 -8.15
CA PRO A 153 -13.50 -2.98 -8.22
C PRO A 153 -12.40 -3.86 -8.82
N GLY A 154 -12.00 -4.90 -8.07
CA GLY A 154 -10.98 -5.87 -8.45
C GLY A 154 -9.52 -5.45 -8.21
N HIS A 155 -9.20 -4.16 -8.10
CA HIS A 155 -7.81 -3.67 -8.05
C HIS A 155 -7.06 -4.18 -6.81
N TYR A 156 -7.69 -4.14 -5.63
CA TYR A 156 -7.13 -4.71 -4.40
C TYR A 156 -6.75 -6.19 -4.56
N MET A 157 -7.64 -6.99 -5.15
CA MET A 157 -7.41 -8.44 -5.35
C MET A 157 -6.32 -8.74 -6.38
N LEU A 158 -6.10 -7.82 -7.32
CA LEU A 158 -4.99 -7.85 -8.28
C LEU A 158 -3.66 -7.37 -7.67
N GLY A 159 -3.64 -7.07 -6.36
CA GLY A 159 -2.44 -6.72 -5.62
C GLY A 159 -2.17 -5.22 -5.57
N MET A 160 -3.16 -4.38 -5.85
CA MET A 160 -3.03 -2.92 -5.77
C MET A 160 -3.07 -2.43 -4.32
N TRP A 161 -2.05 -2.81 -3.55
CA TRP A 161 -1.87 -2.39 -2.17
C TRP A 161 -0.38 -2.42 -1.77
N THR A 162 -0.06 -1.77 -0.66
CA THR A 162 1.24 -1.81 -0.02
C THR A 162 1.11 -1.53 1.48
N LEU A 163 2.14 -1.86 2.25
CA LEU A 163 2.16 -1.66 3.70
C LEU A 163 3.08 -0.51 4.08
N LEU A 164 2.62 0.29 5.05
CA LEU A 164 3.39 1.32 5.73
C LEU A 164 3.55 0.94 7.21
N THR A 165 4.78 0.98 7.70
CA THR A 165 5.09 0.86 9.13
C THR A 165 5.28 2.26 9.72
N VAL A 166 4.54 2.56 10.78
CA VAL A 166 4.70 3.79 11.56
C VAL A 166 5.37 3.42 12.88
N THR A 167 6.55 4.00 13.13
CA THR A 167 7.33 3.77 14.35
C THR A 167 7.02 4.82 15.42
N GLN A 168 7.55 4.61 16.63
CA GLN A 168 7.64 5.67 17.63
C GLN A 168 8.51 6.84 17.14
#